data_AF-A0A2N5VJM3-F1
#
_entry.id   AF-A0A2N5VJM3-F1
#
_cell.length_a   1.000
_cell.length_b   1.000
_cell.length_c   1.000
_cell.angle_alpha   90.00
_cell.angle_beta   90.00
_cell.angle_gamma   90.00
#
_symmetry.space_group_name_H-M   'P 1'
#
loop_
_entity.id
_entity.type
_entity.pdbx_description
1 polymer ?
#
loop_
_entity_poly.entity_id
_entity_poly.type
_entity_poly.pdbx_seq_one_letter_code
_entity_poly.pdbx_strand_id
1 'polypeptide(L)'
;MTSAKSKASKDLSSRQVSHPGSEEYVGKSEYADSKGQPSLQEDAVAVARASTRQVTGKEWFIPDMDGDHTTCIDHGCTLDKQGYPLYPNGNTTFLRLPEDKVTNFGSVGFTRRCAVNHRGQNKAWKVTGFFCLGVLTCDNKACKWAGSPPTGTGKIEQLSEKKKTCPGLAGKCLGTVAYHSCNTTALRIDLHKTGWGLLRRKGTHEHPWPEAKKPDLIAQEEFAKKIKGNPRAGAFKLKVCLSQS
;
A
#
# COMPACT_ATOMS: atom_id res chain seq x y z
N MET A 1 14.97 -23.30 -59.11
CA MET A 1 14.42 -24.22 -58.10
C MET A 1 14.21 -23.41 -56.83
N THR A 2 13.05 -23.22 -56.20
CA THR A 2 11.66 -23.64 -56.37
C THR A 2 10.84 -22.74 -55.44
N SER A 3 9.72 -22.19 -55.92
CA SER A 3 8.67 -21.57 -55.10
C SER A 3 7.98 -22.57 -54.19
N ALA A 4 7.53 -22.14 -53.01
CA ALA A 4 6.35 -22.66 -52.32
C ALA A 4 6.03 -21.79 -51.08
N LYS A 5 4.80 -21.60 -50.61
CA LYS A 5 3.44 -21.58 -51.19
C LYS A 5 2.55 -21.27 -49.97
N SER A 6 1.65 -20.30 -50.11
CA SER A 6 0.51 -20.12 -49.22
C SER A 6 -0.42 -21.36 -49.30
N LYS A 7 -1.12 -21.69 -48.20
CA LYS A 7 -2.33 -22.53 -48.26
C LYS A 7 -3.39 -22.05 -47.27
N ALA A 8 -4.58 -21.94 -47.82
CA ALA A 8 -5.84 -21.54 -47.23
C ALA A 8 -6.61 -22.72 -46.60
N SER A 9 -7.54 -22.34 -45.70
CA SER A 9 -8.97 -22.70 -45.59
C SER A 9 -9.50 -24.06 -46.07
N LYS A 10 -10.37 -24.64 -45.25
CA LYS A 10 -11.63 -25.36 -45.55
C LYS A 10 -12.27 -25.81 -44.21
N ASP A 11 -13.57 -25.99 -43.99
CA ASP A 11 -14.83 -25.41 -44.45
C ASP A 11 -15.98 -26.21 -43.75
N LEU A 12 -17.21 -25.67 -43.76
CA LEU A 12 -18.53 -26.31 -43.49
C LEU A 12 -18.89 -26.75 -42.04
N SER A 13 -20.11 -26.57 -41.51
CA SER A 13 -21.47 -26.57 -42.09
C SER A 13 -22.47 -25.93 -41.08
N SER A 14 -23.25 -24.89 -41.44
CA SER A 14 -24.72 -24.89 -41.77
C SER A 14 -25.63 -25.62 -40.76
N ARG A 15 -26.71 -25.08 -40.17
CA ARG A 15 -27.99 -24.46 -40.64
C ARG A 15 -28.77 -24.13 -39.32
N GLN A 16 -29.81 -23.31 -39.17
CA GLN A 16 -30.93 -22.91 -40.03
C GLN A 16 -31.69 -21.72 -39.41
N VAL A 17 -32.38 -20.97 -40.28
CA VAL A 17 -33.20 -19.77 -40.06
C VAL A 17 -34.67 -20.15 -39.81
N SER A 18 -35.44 -19.33 -39.06
CA SER A 18 -36.82 -18.93 -39.44
C SER A 18 -37.41 -17.82 -38.54
N HIS A 19 -37.73 -16.68 -39.14
CA HIS A 19 -38.85 -15.78 -38.81
C HIS A 19 -40.11 -16.29 -39.54
N PRO A 20 -41.34 -15.90 -39.12
CA PRO A 20 -42.07 -14.74 -39.69
C PRO A 20 -42.78 -13.93 -38.58
N GLY A 21 -43.28 -12.69 -38.72
CA GLY A 21 -44.06 -12.03 -39.78
C GLY A 21 -45.44 -11.68 -39.18
N SER A 22 -45.70 -10.40 -38.85
CA SER A 22 -46.54 -9.43 -39.60
C SER A 22 -48.02 -9.46 -39.22
N GLU A 23 -48.61 -8.33 -38.85
CA GLU A 23 -49.85 -7.77 -39.42
C GLU A 23 -50.36 -6.51 -38.67
N GLU A 24 -51.25 -5.81 -39.34
CA GLU A 24 -51.47 -4.36 -39.36
C GLU A 24 -52.96 -4.05 -39.02
N TYR A 25 -53.32 -2.76 -38.92
CA TYR A 25 -54.65 -2.13 -39.11
C TYR A 25 -55.62 -1.75 -37.95
N VAL A 26 -55.65 -0.43 -37.65
CA VAL A 26 -56.73 0.61 -37.70
C VAL A 26 -58.14 0.40 -37.05
N GLY A 27 -58.55 1.37 -36.18
CA GLY A 27 -59.78 2.17 -36.40
C GLY A 27 -60.78 2.49 -35.24
N LYS A 28 -60.89 3.81 -34.88
CA LYS A 28 -62.08 4.65 -34.44
C LYS A 28 -62.85 4.30 -33.12
N SER A 29 -63.44 5.19 -32.30
CA SER A 29 -64.00 6.57 -32.40
C SER A 29 -64.30 7.23 -31.01
N GLU A 30 -64.16 8.58 -30.93
CA GLU A 30 -64.97 9.68 -30.29
C GLU A 30 -65.61 9.53 -28.87
N TYR A 31 -65.70 10.51 -27.93
CA TYR A 31 -66.09 11.95 -27.95
C TYR A 31 -65.67 12.73 -26.66
N ALA A 32 -65.37 14.05 -26.80
CA ALA A 32 -65.48 15.24 -25.90
C ALA A 32 -64.94 15.19 -24.43
N ASP A 33 -64.33 16.21 -23.81
CA ASP A 33 -64.57 17.66 -23.79
C ASP A 33 -63.30 18.43 -23.32
N SER A 34 -63.38 19.75 -23.13
CA SER A 34 -62.50 20.75 -23.70
C SER A 34 -61.55 21.51 -22.73
N LYS A 35 -60.57 22.19 -23.37
CA LYS A 35 -59.89 23.46 -23.00
C LYS A 35 -58.79 23.48 -21.92
N GLY A 36 -57.55 23.71 -22.40
CA GLY A 36 -56.50 24.43 -21.66
C GLY A 36 -55.06 24.09 -22.09
N GLN A 37 -54.52 24.82 -23.08
CA GLN A 37 -53.07 24.97 -23.33
C GLN A 37 -52.75 26.48 -23.16
N PRO A 38 -51.51 26.92 -22.82
CA PRO A 38 -50.30 26.43 -23.48
C PRO A 38 -49.05 26.15 -22.60
N SER A 39 -48.28 25.16 -23.06
CA SER A 39 -46.80 25.01 -23.14
C SER A 39 -45.91 25.63 -22.04
N LEU A 40 -44.90 24.94 -21.49
CA LEU A 40 -43.73 24.37 -22.19
C LEU A 40 -43.06 23.24 -21.38
N GLN A 41 -42.84 22.09 -22.05
CA GLN A 41 -41.72 21.11 -22.02
C GLN A 41 -41.01 20.84 -20.66
N GLU A 42 -41.13 19.65 -20.07
CA GLU A 42 -40.41 18.39 -20.42
C GLU A 42 -38.88 18.64 -20.46
N ASP A 43 -38.07 18.19 -19.50
CA ASP A 43 -37.67 16.78 -19.39
C ASP A 43 -37.17 16.44 -17.97
N ALA A 44 -37.96 15.65 -17.25
CA ALA A 44 -37.46 14.82 -16.17
C ALA A 44 -37.11 13.42 -16.74
N VAL A 45 -36.15 12.77 -16.10
CA VAL A 45 -35.75 11.36 -16.28
C VAL A 45 -34.64 11.09 -17.32
N ALA A 46 -33.40 11.36 -16.90
CA ALA A 46 -32.23 10.61 -17.37
C ALA A 46 -31.37 10.18 -16.17
N VAL A 47 -31.92 9.28 -15.33
CA VAL A 47 -31.11 8.51 -14.38
C VAL A 47 -30.59 7.26 -15.10
N ALA A 48 -29.37 7.33 -15.64
CA ALA A 48 -28.61 6.13 -15.98
C ALA A 48 -27.09 6.38 -15.95
N ARG A 49 -26.47 6.00 -14.81
CA ARG A 49 -25.07 5.53 -14.70
C ARG A 49 -23.97 6.45 -15.26
N ALA A 50 -23.93 7.70 -14.82
CA ALA A 50 -22.63 8.34 -14.63
C ALA A 50 -22.02 7.76 -13.35
N SER A 51 -21.12 6.78 -13.49
CA SER A 51 -20.18 6.42 -12.43
C SER A 51 -19.46 7.71 -12.05
N THR A 52 -19.89 8.35 -10.96
CA THR A 52 -19.10 9.40 -10.31
C THR A 52 -17.81 8.74 -9.90
N ARG A 53 -16.82 8.79 -10.79
CA ARG A 53 -15.42 8.60 -10.45
C ARG A 53 -15.17 9.61 -9.36
N GLN A 54 -15.21 9.17 -8.11
CA GLN A 54 -14.81 10.00 -6.99
C GLN A 54 -13.41 10.46 -7.31
N VAL A 55 -13.27 11.76 -7.57
CA VAL A 55 -11.97 12.40 -7.67
C VAL A 55 -11.41 12.27 -6.27
N THR A 56 -10.62 11.21 -6.04
CA THR A 56 -9.83 11.09 -4.82
C THR A 56 -8.83 12.23 -4.88
N GLY A 57 -9.15 13.33 -4.19
CA GLY A 57 -8.31 14.50 -4.11
C GLY A 57 -6.92 14.06 -3.68
N LYS A 58 -5.91 14.46 -4.44
CA LYS A 58 -4.52 14.15 -4.08
C LYS A 58 -4.16 14.97 -2.85
N GLU A 59 -4.10 14.33 -1.70
CA GLU A 59 -3.89 15.02 -0.42
C GLU A 59 -2.44 15.49 -0.20
N TRP A 60 -1.46 14.69 -0.63
CA TRP A 60 -0.04 15.04 -0.47
C TRP A 60 0.58 15.55 -1.76
N PHE A 61 1.01 16.80 -1.72
CA PHE A 61 1.84 17.44 -2.74
C PHE A 61 3.32 17.39 -2.38
N ILE A 62 4.18 17.80 -3.30
CA ILE A 62 5.58 18.06 -2.97
C ILE A 62 5.57 19.22 -1.96
N PRO A 63 6.26 19.08 -0.81
CA PRO A 63 6.27 20.14 0.19
C PRO A 63 6.99 21.39 -0.33
N ASP A 64 6.56 22.54 0.16
CA ASP A 64 7.27 23.80 -0.05
C ASP A 64 8.42 23.86 0.98
N MET A 65 9.65 24.06 0.51
CA MET A 65 10.80 24.08 1.41
C MET A 65 10.83 25.33 2.29
N ASP A 66 10.22 26.43 1.83
CA ASP A 66 10.10 27.69 2.57
C ASP A 66 8.80 27.75 3.38
N GLY A 67 8.02 26.65 3.37
CA GLY A 67 6.80 26.50 4.14
C GLY A 67 7.06 26.29 5.64
N ASP A 68 6.00 26.47 6.42
CA ASP A 68 5.92 26.34 7.87
C ASP A 68 5.83 24.88 8.35
N HIS A 69 6.69 24.02 7.81
CA HIS A 69 6.76 22.61 8.19
C HIS A 69 7.45 22.43 9.55
N THR A 70 6.83 21.63 10.41
CA THR A 70 7.37 21.31 11.75
C THR A 70 7.31 19.81 12.05
N THR A 71 8.14 19.38 12.98
CA THR A 71 8.12 18.01 13.51
C THR A 71 7.04 17.88 14.57
N CYS A 72 6.11 16.94 14.37
CA CYS A 72 5.06 16.59 15.30
C CYS A 72 5.07 15.07 15.47
N ILE A 73 5.38 14.58 16.67
CA ILE A 73 5.40 13.15 16.98
C ILE A 73 4.12 12.80 17.73
N ASP A 74 3.21 12.11 17.05
CA ASP A 74 1.94 11.69 17.64
C ASP A 74 2.12 10.45 18.53
N HIS A 75 1.10 10.15 19.33
CA HIS A 75 1.05 9.00 20.21
C HIS A 75 1.20 7.67 19.45
N GLY A 76 1.85 6.71 20.10
CA GLY A 76 2.06 5.37 19.56
C GLY A 76 3.20 5.27 18.54
N CYS A 77 4.00 6.32 18.36
CA CYS A 77 5.28 6.23 17.66
C CYS A 77 6.33 5.47 18.48
N THR A 78 7.15 4.67 17.80
CA THR A 78 8.43 4.19 18.37
C THR A 78 9.57 4.94 17.71
N LEU A 79 10.33 5.68 18.53
CA LEU A 79 11.48 6.46 18.09
C LEU A 79 12.76 5.65 18.23
N ASP A 80 13.75 5.95 17.39
CA ASP A 80 15.12 5.46 17.58
C ASP A 80 15.91 6.36 18.55
N LYS A 81 17.20 6.04 18.73
CA LYS A 81 18.10 6.79 19.63
C LYS A 81 18.35 8.24 19.21
N GLN A 82 18.04 8.61 17.97
CA GLN A 82 18.18 9.98 17.45
C GLN A 82 16.84 10.73 17.47
N GLY A 83 15.77 10.13 18.02
CA GLY A 83 14.44 10.72 18.04
C GLY A 83 13.68 10.59 16.70
N TYR A 84 14.21 9.83 15.73
CA TYR A 84 13.53 9.61 14.46
C TYR A 84 12.41 8.57 14.62
N PRO A 85 11.19 8.83 14.10
CA PRO A 85 10.08 7.89 14.20
C PRO A 85 10.27 6.71 13.26
N LEU A 86 10.95 5.67 13.75
CA LEU A 86 11.17 4.43 13.02
C LEU A 86 9.86 3.66 12.78
N TYR A 87 8.91 3.77 13.72
CA TYR A 87 7.55 3.26 13.60
C TYR A 87 6.55 4.41 13.78
N PRO A 88 6.33 5.24 12.74
CA PRO A 88 5.45 6.40 12.83
C PRO A 88 3.98 5.97 12.93
N ASN A 89 3.25 6.57 13.87
CA ASN A 89 1.82 6.35 14.10
C ASN A 89 1.07 7.69 14.19
N GLY A 90 -0.26 7.68 14.24
CA GLY A 90 -1.08 8.91 14.27
C GLY A 90 -0.73 9.94 13.18
N ASN A 91 -1.00 11.21 13.39
CA ASN A 91 -0.68 12.27 12.44
C ASN A 91 0.75 12.78 12.61
N THR A 92 1.72 11.86 12.52
CA THR A 92 3.15 12.17 12.71
C THR A 92 3.78 12.82 11.49
N THR A 93 4.50 13.92 11.73
CA THR A 93 5.41 14.57 10.78
C THR A 93 6.82 14.62 11.35
N PHE A 94 7.82 14.46 10.50
CA PHE A 94 9.21 14.65 10.90
C PHE A 94 9.95 15.43 9.81
N LEU A 95 10.31 16.66 10.14
CA LEU A 95 11.12 17.53 9.30
C LEU A 95 12.59 17.19 9.50
N ARG A 96 13.32 17.12 8.38
CA ARG A 96 14.78 17.02 8.34
C ARG A 96 15.33 18.20 7.56
N LEU A 97 16.19 18.98 8.18
CA LEU A 97 16.96 20.03 7.53
C LEU A 97 18.28 19.46 6.95
N PRO A 98 18.89 20.14 5.94
CA PRO A 98 20.13 19.68 5.31
C PRO A 98 21.26 19.33 6.30
N GLU A 99 21.40 20.11 7.36
CA GLU A 99 22.46 20.00 8.38
C GLU A 99 22.19 18.88 9.40
N ASP A 100 20.95 18.37 9.45
CA ASP A 100 20.54 17.37 10.42
C ASP A 100 21.17 16.00 10.12
N LYS A 101 21.73 15.41 11.18
CA LYS A 101 22.28 14.05 11.19
C LYS A 101 21.24 13.05 11.70
N VAL A 102 20.34 12.65 10.81
CA VAL A 102 19.32 11.63 11.07
C VAL A 102 19.61 10.41 10.22
N THR A 103 20.28 9.42 10.82
CA THR A 103 20.83 8.25 10.12
C THR A 103 19.73 7.40 9.48
N ASN A 104 18.60 7.21 10.17
CA ASN A 104 17.49 6.41 9.68
C ASN A 104 16.53 7.15 8.74
N PHE A 105 16.79 8.42 8.37
CA PHE A 105 15.86 9.18 7.54
C PHE A 105 15.64 8.51 6.17
N GLY A 106 14.37 8.29 5.82
CA GLY A 106 14.00 7.56 4.61
C GLY A 106 13.77 6.06 4.83
N SER A 107 13.89 5.57 6.07
CA SER A 107 13.63 4.19 6.44
C SER A 107 12.47 4.06 7.44
N VAL A 108 11.91 2.87 7.58
CA VAL A 108 10.97 2.55 8.66
C VAL A 108 11.21 1.12 9.14
N GLY A 109 10.75 0.81 10.35
CA GLY A 109 10.97 -0.47 11.01
C GLY A 109 9.93 -1.56 10.70
N PHE A 110 8.73 -1.20 10.23
CA PHE A 110 7.67 -2.17 9.94
C PHE A 110 7.80 -2.84 8.57
N THR A 111 7.17 -4.01 8.43
CA THR A 111 7.08 -4.75 7.16
C THR A 111 6.19 -4.00 6.17
N ARG A 112 6.73 -3.75 4.98
CA ARG A 112 6.08 -2.86 4.01
C ARG A 112 6.35 -3.24 2.57
N ARG A 113 5.54 -2.67 1.70
CA ARG A 113 5.90 -2.39 0.30
C ARG A 113 6.23 -0.90 0.17
N CYS A 114 7.05 -0.55 -0.80
CA CYS A 114 7.35 0.84 -1.11
C CYS A 114 7.19 1.13 -2.59
N ALA A 115 6.73 2.34 -2.90
CA ALA A 115 6.74 2.90 -4.25
C ALA A 115 7.61 4.16 -4.23
N VAL A 116 8.59 4.22 -5.13
CA VAL A 116 9.51 5.35 -5.25
C VAL A 116 9.23 6.07 -6.56
N ASN A 117 9.11 7.39 -6.48
CA ASN A 117 8.93 8.25 -7.64
C ASN A 117 9.89 9.44 -7.54
N HIS A 118 10.39 9.92 -8.68
CA HIS A 118 11.17 11.15 -8.73
C HIS A 118 10.32 12.28 -9.30
N ARG A 119 10.31 13.45 -8.65
CA ARG A 119 9.39 14.56 -8.93
C ARG A 119 10.10 15.92 -8.87
N GLY A 120 9.40 16.95 -9.32
CA GLY A 120 9.91 18.31 -9.41
C GLY A 120 10.88 18.53 -10.58
N GLN A 121 11.29 19.78 -10.77
CA GLN A 121 12.26 20.15 -11.79
C GLN A 121 13.56 19.35 -11.60
N ASN A 122 14.11 18.82 -12.70
CA ASN A 122 15.32 18.01 -12.70
C ASN A 122 15.28 16.80 -11.74
N LYS A 123 14.09 16.26 -11.45
CA LYS A 123 13.92 15.11 -10.53
C LYS A 123 14.49 15.37 -9.13
N ALA A 124 14.46 16.63 -8.67
CA ALA A 124 15.08 17.05 -7.43
C ALA A 124 14.51 16.39 -6.16
N TRP A 125 13.30 15.83 -6.25
CA TRP A 125 12.64 15.14 -5.14
C TRP A 125 12.58 13.63 -5.36
N LYS A 126 13.05 12.86 -4.37
CA LYS A 126 12.74 11.44 -4.22
C LYS A 126 11.55 11.29 -3.28
N VAL A 127 10.43 10.81 -3.81
CA VAL A 127 9.18 10.58 -3.08
C VAL A 127 9.02 9.09 -2.85
N THR A 128 9.02 8.66 -1.60
CA THR A 128 8.83 7.25 -1.21
C THR A 128 7.53 7.10 -0.45
N GLY A 129 6.56 6.40 -1.03
CA GLY A 129 5.36 5.95 -0.33
C GLY A 129 5.59 4.59 0.32
N PHE A 130 5.20 4.44 1.57
CA PHE A 130 5.28 3.18 2.31
C PHE A 130 3.89 2.67 2.61
N PHE A 131 3.69 1.38 2.32
CA PHE A 131 2.43 0.68 2.54
C PHE A 131 2.69 -0.44 3.54
N CYS A 132 2.17 -0.29 4.76
CA CYS A 132 2.29 -1.33 5.78
C CYS A 132 1.61 -2.61 5.29
N LEU A 133 2.27 -3.75 5.47
CA LEU A 133 1.66 -5.05 5.19
C LEU A 133 0.88 -5.59 6.38
N GLY A 134 0.95 -4.95 7.56
CA GLY A 134 0.35 -5.44 8.79
C GLY A 134 1.25 -6.44 9.50
N VAL A 135 0.67 -7.46 10.12
CA VAL A 135 1.38 -8.35 11.06
C VAL A 135 0.87 -9.79 10.98
N LEU A 136 1.74 -10.72 11.37
CA LEU A 136 1.36 -12.09 11.70
C LEU A 136 1.27 -12.24 13.22
N THR A 137 0.14 -12.72 13.74
CA THR A 137 -0.02 -12.97 15.19
C THR A 137 -0.47 -14.40 15.44
N CYS A 138 -0.35 -14.85 16.69
CA CYS A 138 -0.90 -16.12 17.13
C CYS A 138 -2.39 -15.99 17.46
N ASP A 139 -3.17 -17.03 17.16
CA ASP A 139 -4.54 -17.18 17.66
C ASP A 139 -4.63 -17.39 19.19
N ASN A 140 -3.57 -17.94 19.81
CA ASN A 140 -3.44 -18.01 21.25
C ASN A 140 -3.19 -16.62 21.85
N LYS A 141 -4.19 -16.07 22.54
CA LYS A 141 -4.17 -14.73 23.17
C LYS A 141 -3.05 -14.54 24.20
N ALA A 142 -2.54 -15.61 24.82
CA ALA A 142 -1.41 -15.53 25.74
C ALA A 142 -0.05 -15.41 25.01
N CYS A 143 0.00 -15.77 23.73
CA CYS A 143 1.22 -15.70 22.93
C CYS A 143 1.37 -14.31 22.30
N LYS A 144 2.34 -13.53 22.78
CA LYS A 144 2.64 -12.17 22.27
C LYS A 144 3.51 -12.15 21.01
N TRP A 145 3.65 -13.29 20.33
CA TRP A 145 4.47 -13.36 19.13
C TRP A 145 3.87 -12.52 17.99
N ALA A 146 4.69 -11.65 17.40
CA ALA A 146 4.35 -10.82 16.25
C ALA A 146 5.41 -10.98 15.15
N GLY A 147 5.00 -11.57 14.03
CA GLY A 147 5.86 -11.89 12.90
C GLY A 147 5.68 -10.94 11.71
N SER A 148 6.77 -10.70 10.98
CA SER A 148 6.73 -9.96 9.71
C SER A 148 6.00 -10.78 8.63
N PRO A 149 4.95 -10.24 7.96
CA PRO A 149 4.34 -10.88 6.81
C PRO A 149 5.34 -11.09 5.65
N PRO A 150 5.14 -12.10 4.78
CA PRO A 150 5.98 -12.26 3.61
C PRO A 150 5.75 -11.13 2.60
N THR A 151 6.82 -10.62 2.00
CA THR A 151 6.75 -9.47 1.06
C THR A 151 6.58 -9.87 -0.41
N GLY A 152 6.82 -11.13 -0.76
CA GLY A 152 6.73 -11.62 -2.13
C GLY A 152 5.30 -11.66 -2.66
N THR A 153 5.14 -11.47 -3.97
CA THR A 153 3.84 -11.55 -4.65
C THR A 153 3.17 -12.91 -4.43
N GLY A 154 1.89 -12.93 -4.07
CA GLY A 154 1.12 -14.15 -3.81
C GLY A 154 1.47 -14.89 -2.51
N LYS A 155 2.45 -14.41 -1.72
CA LYS A 155 2.94 -15.13 -0.55
C LYS A 155 2.06 -14.96 0.69
N ILE A 156 1.30 -13.88 0.77
CA ILE A 156 0.36 -13.65 1.87
C ILE A 156 -0.86 -14.56 1.68
N GLU A 157 -1.32 -14.70 0.45
CA GLU A 157 -2.43 -15.56 0.06
C GLU A 157 -2.07 -17.04 0.31
N GLN A 158 -0.86 -17.46 -0.11
CA GLN A 158 -0.32 -18.80 0.20
C GLN A 158 -0.18 -19.07 1.70
N LEU A 159 0.03 -18.04 2.52
CA LEU A 159 0.10 -18.17 3.97
C LEU A 159 -1.29 -18.43 4.57
N SER A 160 -2.32 -17.77 4.05
CA SER A 160 -3.70 -17.98 4.49
C SER A 160 -4.21 -19.39 4.15
N GLU A 161 -3.80 -19.95 3.01
CA GLU A 161 -4.14 -21.32 2.60
C GLU A 161 -3.44 -22.39 3.47
N LYS A 162 -2.20 -22.12 3.88
CA LYS A 162 -1.38 -23.05 4.66
C LYS A 162 -1.37 -22.64 6.12
N LYS A 163 -2.19 -23.28 6.95
CA LYS A 163 -2.12 -23.13 8.42
C LYS A 163 -0.68 -23.37 8.89
N LYS A 164 -0.02 -22.32 9.38
CA LYS A 164 1.34 -22.41 9.94
C LYS A 164 1.29 -22.40 11.46
N THR A 165 2.09 -23.26 12.07
CA THR A 165 2.29 -23.27 13.51
C THR A 165 3.01 -22.00 13.97
N CYS A 166 2.62 -21.50 15.14
CA CYS A 166 3.22 -20.32 15.73
C CYS A 166 4.65 -20.63 16.22
N PRO A 167 5.66 -19.84 15.82
CA PRO A 167 7.03 -20.01 16.33
C PRO A 167 7.23 -19.41 17.73
N GLY A 168 6.18 -18.78 18.30
CA GLY A 168 6.21 -18.22 19.65
C GLY A 168 6.54 -19.25 20.73
N LEU A 169 6.94 -18.77 21.91
CA LEU A 169 7.38 -19.61 23.03
C LEU A 169 8.51 -20.59 22.63
N ALA A 170 9.48 -20.09 21.85
CA ALA A 170 10.59 -20.89 21.30
C ALA A 170 10.11 -22.13 20.52
N GLY A 171 9.04 -21.98 19.72
CA GLY A 171 8.45 -23.07 18.92
C GLY A 171 7.55 -24.02 19.69
N LYS A 172 7.29 -23.77 20.98
CA LYS A 172 6.40 -24.59 21.82
C LYS A 172 4.94 -24.13 21.79
N CYS A 173 4.65 -23.01 21.14
CA CYS A 173 3.28 -22.54 21.03
C CYS A 173 2.46 -23.47 20.12
N LEU A 174 1.37 -24.02 20.64
CA LEU A 174 0.44 -24.87 19.88
C LEU A 174 -0.53 -24.07 19.01
N GLY A 175 -0.47 -22.74 19.06
CA GLY A 175 -1.33 -21.87 18.28
C GLY A 175 -0.95 -21.81 16.80
N THR A 176 -1.88 -21.30 16.00
CA THR A 176 -1.73 -21.07 14.56
C THR A 176 -1.47 -19.59 14.30
N VAL A 177 -0.72 -19.32 13.24
CA VAL A 177 -0.46 -17.97 12.76
C VAL A 177 -1.64 -17.46 11.92
N ALA A 178 -2.12 -16.27 12.24
CA ALA A 178 -3.08 -15.51 11.46
C ALA A 178 -2.43 -14.24 10.89
N TYR A 179 -2.86 -13.85 9.68
CA TYR A 179 -2.44 -12.60 9.05
C TYR A 179 -3.48 -11.50 9.28
N HIS A 180 -3.00 -10.34 9.72
CA HIS A 180 -3.80 -9.13 9.90
C HIS A 180 -3.24 -8.04 8.99
N SER A 181 -4.02 -7.64 7.99
CA SER A 181 -3.65 -6.58 7.06
C SER A 181 -3.73 -5.20 7.71
N CYS A 182 -2.93 -4.25 7.22
CA CYS A 182 -2.97 -2.86 7.65
C CYS A 182 -3.20 -1.95 6.44
N ASN A 183 -4.41 -1.41 6.32
CA ASN A 183 -4.82 -0.53 5.22
C ASN A 183 -5.33 0.84 5.69
N THR A 184 -5.31 1.09 7.00
CA THR A 184 -5.81 2.32 7.63
C THR A 184 -4.81 3.47 7.62
N THR A 185 -3.60 3.24 7.08
CA THR A 185 -2.46 4.14 7.25
C THR A 185 -1.86 4.52 5.89
N ALA A 186 -1.46 5.78 5.75
CA ALA A 186 -0.57 6.20 4.67
C ALA A 186 0.69 6.80 5.27
N LEU A 187 1.84 6.50 4.66
CA LEU A 187 3.12 7.07 5.03
C LEU A 187 3.87 7.47 3.76
N ARG A 188 4.44 8.67 3.76
CA ARG A 188 5.27 9.20 2.66
C ARG A 188 6.48 9.91 3.23
N ILE A 189 7.61 9.72 2.57
CA ILE A 189 8.83 10.49 2.81
C ILE A 189 9.22 11.18 1.51
N ASP A 190 9.35 12.50 1.58
CA ASP A 190 9.90 13.34 0.52
C ASP A 190 11.31 13.74 0.90
N LEU A 191 12.29 13.43 0.04
CA LEU A 191 13.68 13.80 0.22
C LEU A 191 14.14 14.63 -0.98
N HIS A 192 14.53 15.87 -0.73
CA HIS A 192 15.12 16.75 -1.72
C HIS A 192 16.63 16.53 -1.84
N LYS A 193 17.19 16.82 -3.00
CA LYS A 193 18.63 16.70 -3.28
C LYS A 193 19.54 17.55 -2.37
N THR A 194 19.02 18.60 -1.74
CA THR A 194 19.77 19.44 -0.79
C THR A 194 19.92 18.78 0.59
N GLY A 195 19.23 17.67 0.85
CA GLY A 195 19.16 17.05 2.17
C GLY A 195 17.91 17.45 2.97
N TRP A 196 17.18 18.48 2.55
CA TRP A 196 15.87 18.78 3.13
C TRP A 196 14.91 17.61 2.91
N GLY A 197 14.15 17.22 3.92
CA GLY A 197 13.18 16.15 3.79
C GLY A 197 12.04 16.23 4.78
N LEU A 198 10.92 15.62 4.42
CA LEU A 198 9.72 15.58 5.25
C LEU A 198 9.10 14.18 5.22
N LEU A 199 8.98 13.57 6.40
CA LEU A 199 8.14 12.41 6.64
C LEU A 199 6.74 12.89 7.02
N ARG A 200 5.71 12.32 6.38
CA ARG A 200 4.30 12.57 6.69
C ARG A 200 3.56 11.26 6.79
N ARG A 201 2.78 11.12 7.86
CA ARG A 201 2.03 9.91 8.17
C ARG A 201 0.60 10.29 8.60
N LYS A 202 -0.37 9.43 8.26
CA LYS A 202 -1.78 9.55 8.69
C LYS A 202 -2.42 8.18 8.95
N GLY A 203 -3.47 8.15 9.77
CA GLY A 203 -4.21 6.93 10.17
C GLY A 203 -3.92 6.44 11.58
N THR A 204 -4.02 5.13 11.86
CA THR A 204 -3.47 4.48 13.09
C THR A 204 -3.09 3.03 12.76
N HIS A 205 -1.91 2.59 13.19
CA HIS A 205 -1.54 1.18 13.16
C HIS A 205 -2.18 0.48 14.37
N GLU A 206 -3.25 -0.27 14.12
CA GLU A 206 -4.00 -1.01 15.14
C GLU A 206 -3.54 -2.46 15.21
N HIS A 207 -2.23 -2.67 15.28
CA HIS A 207 -1.64 -3.99 15.36
C HIS A 207 -0.28 -3.93 16.08
N PRO A 208 0.15 -5.01 16.74
CA PRO A 208 1.50 -5.04 17.33
C PRO A 208 2.56 -4.90 16.23
N TRP A 209 3.70 -4.32 16.60
CA TRP A 209 4.83 -4.25 15.69
C TRP A 209 5.48 -5.62 15.55
N PRO A 210 5.66 -6.13 14.31
CA PRO A 210 6.41 -7.36 14.11
C PRO A 210 7.87 -7.15 14.52
N GLU A 211 8.51 -8.23 14.95
CA GLU A 211 9.97 -8.20 15.15
C GLU A 211 10.65 -7.84 13.82
N ALA A 212 11.56 -6.86 13.88
CA ALA A 212 12.28 -6.38 12.72
C ALA A 212 13.25 -7.46 12.21
N LYS A 213 13.05 -7.92 10.98
CA LYS A 213 13.94 -8.91 10.36
C LYS A 213 15.37 -8.38 10.11
N LYS A 214 15.50 -7.07 9.93
CA LYS A 214 16.79 -6.41 9.67
C LYS A 214 17.01 -5.35 10.74
N PRO A 215 18.25 -5.23 11.26
CA PRO A 215 18.60 -4.10 12.14
C PRO A 215 18.44 -2.77 11.38
N ASP A 216 18.11 -1.71 12.11
CA ASP A 216 18.10 -0.35 11.58
C ASP A 216 19.53 0.14 11.24
N LEU A 217 19.66 1.30 10.59
CA LEU A 217 20.96 1.79 10.12
C LEU A 217 21.90 2.17 11.28
N ILE A 218 21.37 2.69 12.39
CA ILE A 218 22.17 3.00 13.59
C ILE A 218 22.73 1.71 14.18
N ALA A 219 21.90 0.68 14.33
CA ALA A 219 22.33 -0.62 14.82
C ALA A 219 23.37 -1.29 13.90
N GLN A 220 23.24 -1.13 12.58
CA GLN A 220 24.24 -1.58 11.62
C GLN A 220 25.57 -0.83 11.78
N GLU A 221 25.54 0.50 11.94
CA GLU A 221 26.75 1.30 12.17
C GLU A 221 27.45 0.95 13.49
N GLU A 222 26.69 0.77 14.57
CA GLU A 222 27.23 0.34 15.87
C GLU A 222 27.90 -1.04 15.75
N PHE A 223 27.30 -1.95 15.00
CA PHE A 223 27.88 -3.27 14.74
C PHE A 223 29.17 -3.18 13.93
N ALA A 224 29.19 -2.37 12.86
CA ALA A 224 30.38 -2.15 12.05
C ALA A 224 31.53 -1.55 12.88
N LYS A 225 31.24 -0.62 13.79
CA LYS A 225 32.21 -0.05 14.74
C LYS A 225 32.76 -1.13 15.69
N LYS A 226 31.91 -1.99 16.23
CA LYS A 226 32.32 -3.10 17.11
C LYS A 226 33.24 -4.11 16.40
N ILE A 227 32.94 -4.48 15.16
CA ILE A 227 33.83 -5.36 14.36
C ILE A 227 35.18 -4.68 14.12
N LYS A 228 35.18 -3.40 13.74
CA LYS A 228 36.44 -2.65 13.49
C LYS A 228 37.33 -2.57 14.74
N GLY A 229 36.73 -2.45 15.92
CA GLY A 229 37.45 -2.46 17.21
C GLY A 229 37.93 -3.84 17.66
N ASN A 230 37.39 -4.93 17.09
CA ASN A 230 37.80 -6.30 17.41
C ASN A 230 37.88 -7.17 16.15
N PRO A 231 38.90 -6.95 15.29
CA PRO A 231 39.02 -7.65 14.01
C PRO A 231 39.22 -9.16 14.14
N ARG A 232 39.60 -9.67 15.33
CA ARG A 232 39.71 -11.11 15.63
C ARG A 232 38.36 -11.75 16.03
N ALA A 233 37.37 -10.95 16.42
CA ALA A 233 35.99 -11.40 16.58
C ALA A 233 35.29 -11.31 15.22
N GLY A 234 35.36 -12.38 14.44
CA GLY A 234 34.59 -12.48 13.19
C GLY A 234 33.09 -12.27 13.46
N ALA A 235 32.36 -11.81 12.45
CA ALA A 235 30.92 -11.50 12.52
C ALA A 235 30.06 -12.65 13.10
N PHE A 236 30.50 -13.90 12.94
CA PHE A 236 29.83 -15.09 13.48
C PHE A 236 30.03 -15.32 14.99
N LYS A 237 31.12 -14.80 15.59
CA LYS A 237 31.35 -14.88 17.05
C LYS A 237 30.54 -13.84 17.81
N LEU A 238 30.16 -12.75 17.15
CA LEU A 238 29.24 -11.76 17.66
C LEU A 238 27.81 -12.25 17.36
N LYS A 239 27.16 -12.95 18.31
CA LYS A 239 25.74 -13.32 18.22
C LYS A 239 24.88 -12.05 18.09
N VAL A 240 24.65 -11.56 16.88
CA VAL A 240 23.93 -10.30 16.62
C VAL A 240 22.97 -10.47 15.45
N CYS A 241 21.95 -11.30 15.67
CA CYS A 241 20.67 -11.28 14.93
C CYS A 241 19.51 -11.87 15.75
N LEU A 242 19.74 -12.23 17.02
CA LEU A 242 18.69 -12.60 17.96
C LEU A 242 18.68 -11.51 19.02
N SER A 243 17.60 -10.73 19.07
CA SER A 243 17.27 -9.95 20.26
C SER A 243 17.27 -10.94 21.44
N GLN A 244 18.17 -10.73 22.41
CA GLN A 244 18.13 -11.51 23.64
C GLN A 244 16.87 -11.13 24.41
N SER A 245 16.24 -12.19 24.93
CA SER A 245 14.90 -12.30 25.50
C SER A 245 14.59 -11.34 26.63
#